data_AF-A0A327KCR0-F1
#
_entry.id   AF-A0A327KCR0-F1
#
_cell.length_a   1.000
_cell.length_b   1.000
_cell.length_c   1.000
_cell.angle_alpha   90.00
_cell.angle_beta   90.00
_cell.angle_gamma   90.00
#
_symmetry.space_group_name_H-M   'P 1'
#
loop_
_entity.id
_entity.type
_entity.pdbx_description
1 polymer ?
#
loop_
_entity_poly.entity_id
_entity_poly.type
_entity_poly.pdbx_seq_one_letter_code
_entity_poly.pdbx_strand_id
1 'polypeptide(L)'
;FPAVSAEGPRASEVYENVHVLGDLSEEQFLRVMTVITEWVSPEQGCAYCHDENDLAAERPYTKIVSRRMLEMTRHINSDWTNHVAQTGVTCYTCH
;
A
#
# COMPACT_ATOMS: atom_id res chain seq x y z
N PHE A 1 -10.03 10.86 -1.11
CA PHE A 1 -10.07 10.22 0.23
C PHE A 1 -9.80 11.25 1.32
N PRO A 2 -10.63 11.32 2.37
CA PRO A 2 -10.42 12.22 3.50
C PRO A 2 -9.09 11.91 4.20
N ALA A 3 -8.56 12.89 4.94
CA ALA A 3 -7.45 12.66 5.85
C ALA A 3 -7.92 11.76 7.02
N VAL A 4 -7.01 10.94 7.53
CA VAL A 4 -7.25 10.01 8.66
C VAL A 4 -6.19 10.25 9.72
N SER A 5 -6.45 9.81 10.96
CA SER A 5 -5.57 10.09 12.09
C SER A 5 -4.21 9.40 11.94
N ALA A 6 -3.14 10.10 12.33
CA ALA A 6 -1.80 9.52 12.48
C ALA A 6 -1.55 8.96 13.89
N GLU A 7 -2.52 9.14 14.79
CA GLU A 7 -2.50 8.64 16.16
C GLU A 7 -2.86 7.15 16.21
N GLY A 8 -2.61 6.52 17.36
CA GLY A 8 -2.90 5.11 17.58
C GLY A 8 -1.71 4.16 17.29
N PRO A 9 -1.95 2.85 17.39
CA PRO A 9 -0.93 1.83 17.22
C PRO A 9 -0.43 1.76 15.78
N ARG A 10 0.80 1.29 15.62
CA ARG A 10 1.44 1.14 14.31
C ARG A 10 0.93 -0.13 13.64
N ALA A 11 0.84 -0.11 12.31
CA ALA A 11 0.40 -1.28 11.54
C ALA A 11 1.26 -2.53 11.81
N SER A 12 2.56 -2.35 12.10
CA SER A 12 3.46 -3.43 12.50
C SER A 12 3.18 -4.03 13.89
N GLU A 13 2.46 -3.31 14.75
CA GLU A 13 2.06 -3.78 16.09
C GLU A 13 0.68 -4.47 16.06
N VAL A 14 -0.17 -4.12 15.09
CA VAL A 14 -1.55 -4.62 14.98
C VAL A 14 -1.66 -5.80 14.01
N TYR A 15 -0.91 -5.78 12.91
CA TYR A 15 -1.04 -6.75 11.81
C TYR A 15 0.21 -7.60 11.64
N GLU A 16 0.00 -8.82 11.16
CA GLU A 16 1.07 -9.75 10.83
C GLU A 16 1.64 -9.50 9.42
N ASN A 17 2.93 -9.78 9.25
CA ASN A 17 3.60 -9.76 7.94
C ASN A 17 3.59 -8.39 7.22
N VAL A 18 3.70 -7.29 7.98
CA VAL A 18 3.80 -5.92 7.44
C VAL A 18 5.27 -5.48 7.34
N HIS A 19 5.83 -5.52 6.13
CA HIS A 19 7.24 -5.18 5.89
C HIS A 19 7.50 -3.72 5.50
N VAL A 20 6.61 -3.12 4.70
CA VAL A 20 6.85 -1.79 4.11
C VAL A 20 6.09 -0.72 4.87
N LEU A 21 4.79 -0.92 5.09
CA LEU A 21 3.89 0.09 5.66
C LEU A 21 3.77 0.00 7.19
N GLY A 22 4.78 -0.56 7.87
CA GLY A 22 4.71 -0.87 9.30
C GLY A 22 4.69 0.37 10.21
N ASP A 23 5.07 1.53 9.69
CA ASP A 23 5.17 2.82 10.37
C ASP A 23 3.85 3.61 10.42
N LEU A 24 2.91 3.26 9.54
CA LEU A 24 1.60 3.91 9.47
C LEU A 24 0.76 3.60 10.71
N SER A 25 -0.12 4.53 11.10
CA SER A 25 -1.21 4.19 12.04
C SER A 25 -2.15 3.17 11.39
N GLU A 26 -2.93 2.46 12.20
CA GLU A 26 -3.95 1.53 11.69
C GLU A 26 -4.91 2.19 10.67
N GLU A 27 -5.42 3.39 10.97
CA GLU A 27 -6.32 4.11 10.05
C GLU A 27 -5.63 4.49 8.74
N GLN A 28 -4.37 4.93 8.79
CA GLN A 28 -3.58 5.24 7.60
C GLN A 28 -3.32 4.00 6.76
N PHE A 29 -3.01 2.87 7.40
CA PHE A 29 -2.78 1.60 6.72
C PHE A 29 -4.03 1.14 5.97
N LEU A 30 -5.19 1.12 6.63
CA LEU A 30 -6.46 0.76 6.00
C LEU A 30 -6.81 1.72 4.85
N ARG A 31 -6.62 3.02 5.03
CA ARG A 31 -6.81 4.00 3.95
C ARG A 31 -5.94 3.69 2.74
N VAL A 32 -4.66 3.36 2.93
CA VAL A 32 -3.75 3.00 1.83
C VAL A 32 -4.25 1.76 1.10
N MET A 33 -4.75 0.73 1.80
CA MET A 33 -5.29 -0.47 1.17
C MET A 33 -6.53 -0.18 0.32
N THR A 34 -7.46 0.65 0.82
CA THR A 34 -8.64 1.08 0.05
C THR A 34 -8.23 1.84 -1.22
N VAL A 35 -7.29 2.77 -1.08
CA VAL A 35 -6.81 3.60 -2.20
C VAL A 35 -6.11 2.75 -3.27
N ILE A 36 -5.26 1.80 -2.87
CA ILE A 36 -4.58 0.89 -3.81
C ILE A 36 -5.60 0.02 -4.55
N THR A 37 -6.64 -0.45 -3.86
CA THR A 37 -7.71 -1.23 -4.48
C THR A 37 -8.41 -0.43 -5.59
N GLU A 38 -8.76 0.83 -5.31
CA GLU A 38 -9.38 1.71 -6.32
C GLU A 38 -8.45 1.99 -7.51
N TRP A 39 -7.14 2.10 -7.27
CA TRP A 39 -6.17 2.40 -8.33
C TRP A 39 -5.76 1.20 -9.19
N VAL A 40 -5.76 -0.01 -8.63
CA VAL A 40 -5.12 -1.17 -9.29
C VAL A 40 -6.14 -2.22 -9.72
N SER A 41 -7.14 -2.51 -8.89
CA SER A 41 -8.04 -3.64 -9.10
C SER A 41 -9.46 -3.36 -8.58
N PRO A 42 -10.12 -2.29 -9.07
CA PRO A 42 -11.41 -1.86 -8.53
C PRO A 42 -12.53 -2.89 -8.75
N GLU A 43 -12.44 -3.71 -9.80
CA GLU A 43 -13.42 -4.76 -10.09
C GLU A 43 -13.22 -6.01 -9.21
N GLN A 44 -11.95 -6.40 -8.97
CA GLN A 44 -11.61 -7.60 -8.21
C GLN A 44 -11.55 -7.36 -6.70
N GLY A 45 -11.41 -6.11 -6.27
CA GLY A 45 -11.37 -5.73 -4.87
C GLY A 45 -10.14 -6.26 -4.12
N CYS A 46 -10.28 -6.42 -2.80
CA CYS A 46 -9.19 -6.84 -1.91
C CYS A 46 -8.61 -8.21 -2.28
N ALA A 47 -9.45 -9.12 -2.76
CA ALA A 47 -9.08 -10.49 -3.13
C ALA A 47 -8.11 -10.55 -4.33
N TYR A 48 -7.93 -9.45 -5.07
CA TYR A 48 -6.90 -9.39 -6.11
C TYR A 48 -5.49 -9.58 -5.55
N CYS A 49 -5.22 -8.98 -4.40
CA CYS A 49 -3.91 -9.00 -3.75
C CYS A 49 -3.85 -9.88 -2.50
N HIS A 50 -4.98 -10.30 -1.95
CA HIS A 50 -5.02 -11.05 -0.68
C HIS A 50 -5.73 -12.39 -0.84
N ASP A 51 -5.32 -13.35 -0.01
CA ASP A 51 -6.18 -14.49 0.33
C ASP A 51 -7.20 -14.05 1.38
N GLU A 52 -8.48 -14.22 1.06
CA GLU A 52 -9.59 -13.84 1.94
C GLU A 52 -9.64 -14.65 3.25
N ASN A 53 -9.01 -15.83 3.29
CA ASN A 53 -8.92 -16.66 4.49
C ASN A 53 -7.70 -16.31 5.36
N ASP A 54 -6.71 -15.61 4.79
CA ASP A 54 -5.48 -15.23 5.48
C ASP A 54 -4.85 -14.00 4.79
N LEU A 55 -5.20 -12.82 5.31
CA LEU A 55 -4.70 -11.55 4.79
C LEU A 55 -3.18 -11.40 4.94
N ALA A 56 -2.54 -12.15 5.84
CA ALA A 56 -1.11 -12.12 6.12
C ALA A 56 -0.30 -13.08 5.22
N ALA A 57 -0.92 -14.10 4.62
CA ALA A 57 -0.26 -15.05 3.74
C ALA A 57 0.50 -14.38 2.58
N GLU A 58 1.64 -14.92 2.14
CA GLU A 58 2.37 -14.45 0.93
C GLU A 58 1.79 -15.04 -0.37
N ARG A 59 0.47 -14.97 -0.50
CA ARG A 59 -0.29 -15.39 -1.69
C ARG A 59 -1.58 -14.57 -1.78
N PRO A 60 -2.16 -14.39 -2.98
CA PRO A 60 -1.61 -14.77 -4.29
C PRO A 60 -0.33 -14.00 -4.66
N TYR A 61 0.31 -14.37 -5.78
CA TYR A 61 1.58 -13.76 -6.22
C TYR A 61 1.50 -12.23 -6.34
N THR A 62 0.31 -11.70 -6.62
CA THR A 62 0.00 -10.28 -6.68
C THR A 62 0.33 -9.57 -5.36
N LYS A 63 0.21 -10.21 -4.19
CA LYS A 63 0.67 -9.62 -2.92
C LYS A 63 2.16 -9.31 -2.91
N ILE A 64 2.95 -10.25 -3.44
CA ILE A 64 4.42 -10.15 -3.49
C ILE A 64 4.80 -9.02 -4.45
N VAL A 65 4.15 -8.96 -5.63
CA VAL A 65 4.34 -7.88 -6.60
C VAL A 65 3.94 -6.53 -6.01
N SER A 66 2.76 -6.43 -5.40
CA SER A 66 2.25 -5.20 -4.78
C SER A 66 3.18 -4.67 -3.69
N ARG A 67 3.77 -5.56 -2.88
CA ARG A 67 4.81 -5.16 -1.90
C ARG A 67 6.01 -4.53 -2.60
N ARG A 68 6.50 -5.12 -3.68
CA ARG A 68 7.62 -4.56 -4.44
C ARG A 68 7.26 -3.24 -5.12
N MET A 69 6.02 -3.06 -5.56
CA MET A 69 5.54 -1.79 -6.13
C MET A 69 5.44 -0.67 -5.09
N LEU A 70 5.11 -1.00 -3.84
CA LEU A 70 5.17 -0.03 -2.74
C LEU A 70 6.59 0.46 -2.49
N GLU A 71 7.57 -0.45 -2.45
CA GLU A 71 9.00 -0.10 -2.32
C GLU A 71 9.46 0.76 -3.51
N MET A 72 9.11 0.37 -4.73
CA MET A 72 9.44 1.12 -5.94
C MET A 72 8.86 2.53 -5.91
N THR A 73 7.58 2.67 -5.55
CA THR A 73 6.90 3.97 -5.49
C THR A 73 7.52 4.88 -4.42
N ARG A 74 7.80 4.35 -3.22
CA ARG A 74 8.51 5.09 -2.15
C ARG A 74 9.91 5.52 -2.61
N HIS A 75 10.65 4.63 -3.27
CA HIS A 75 11.98 4.93 -3.81
C HIS A 75 11.93 6.02 -4.88
N ILE A 76 11.03 5.94 -5.85
CA ILE A 76 10.87 6.96 -6.91
C ILE A 76 10.53 8.33 -6.28
N ASN A 77 9.58 8.37 -5.35
CA ASN A 77 9.13 9.64 -4.77
C ASN A 77 10.14 10.27 -3.81
N SER A 78 11.06 9.48 -3.25
CA SER A 78 12.08 9.97 -2.31
C SER A 78 13.40 10.32 -3.01
N ASP A 79 13.84 9.46 -3.94
CA ASP A 79 15.20 9.51 -4.48
C ASP A 79 15.27 10.07 -5.91
N TRP A 80 14.16 10.05 -6.65
CA TRP A 80 14.08 10.52 -8.04
C TRP A 80 13.37 11.88 -8.17
N THR A 81 13.49 12.74 -7.16
CA THR A 81 12.87 14.07 -7.14
C THR A 81 13.35 14.99 -8.27
N ASN A 82 14.54 14.76 -8.84
CA ASN A 82 14.99 15.46 -10.05
C ASN A 82 14.16 15.11 -11.31
N HIS A 83 13.45 13.97 -11.29
CA HIS A 83 12.59 13.53 -12.38
C HIS A 83 11.12 13.83 -12.09
N VAL A 84 10.60 13.41 -10.93
CA VAL A 84 9.18 13.53 -10.57
C VAL A 84 8.83 14.82 -9.83
N ALA A 85 9.83 15.65 -9.54
CA ALA A 85 9.70 16.88 -8.75
C ALA A 85 8.95 16.61 -7.43
N GLN A 86 8.10 17.55 -7.02
CA GLN A 86 7.21 17.40 -5.86
C GLN A 86 5.88 16.72 -6.20
N THR A 87 5.63 16.43 -7.48
CA THR A 87 4.39 15.77 -7.92
C THR A 87 4.38 14.29 -7.53
N GLY A 88 5.52 13.61 -7.74
CA GLY A 88 5.64 12.18 -7.47
C GLY A 88 4.80 11.30 -8.40
N VAL A 89 4.74 10.02 -8.07
CA VAL A 89 3.94 8.99 -8.73
C VAL A 89 3.11 8.21 -7.73
N THR A 90 2.03 7.61 -8.20
CA THR A 90 1.15 6.71 -7.44
C THR A 90 0.90 5.44 -8.24
N CYS A 91 0.20 4.46 -7.66
CA CYS A 91 -0.19 3.25 -8.39
C CYS A 91 -1.01 3.60 -9.65
N TYR A 92 -1.87 4.63 -9.56
CA TYR A 92 -2.73 5.13 -10.63
C TYR A 92 -1.98 5.85 -11.75
N THR A 93 -0.70 6.18 -11.54
CA THR A 93 0.11 6.77 -12.62
C THR A 93 0.38 5.74 -13.72
N CYS A 94 0.33 4.44 -13.40
CA CYS A 94 0.64 3.35 -14.34
C CYS A 94 -0.50 2.37 -14.57
N HIS A 95 -1.39 2.15 -13.59
CA HIS A 95 -2.60 1.35 -13.71
C HIS A 95 -3.79 2.19 -14.15
#